data_AF-A0A8C6R6Y8-F1
#
_entry.id   AF-A0A8C6R6Y8-F1
#
_cell.length_a   1.000
_cell.length_b   1.000
_cell.length_c   1.000
_cell.angle_alpha   90.00
_cell.angle_beta   90.00
_cell.angle_gamma   90.00
#
_symmetry.space_group_name_H-M   'P 1'
#
loop_
_entity.id
_entity.type
_entity.pdbx_description
1 polymer ?
#
loop_
_entity_poly.entity_id
_entity_poly.type
_entity_poly.pdbx_seq_one_letter_code
_entity_poly.pdbx_strand_id
1 'polypeptide(L)'
;MAAPWWRVALSGSRSWRGFTTSAARSRRTPPLGPMPNQDIDVSNLDRLEKYRSFERYRRRAEQEALAPHWWRTYREHFVEETDPKDKIDIGLPPPKVHRTQQLRERKNFLQELRASVEEERAARLCTASIPLEAVQAEWERTCGPYHKQRLAEYYGLYRDLFHDATFVPWVPLHVAYASGEEDLVPVYYGNEVTPTEAAQAPEVTYEADKDSLWTLLLTNLDGHLLEPDAEYVHWLLTNIPGNRVAEGQETCPYLAPFPAQGSGFHRFAFLLFKQDKPVDFSEDTRPSPCYQLAQRTFRTFAFYKKHQEAMTPAGLAFFQCRWDDSVTHTFHHLLDMREPVFEFVRPPPYHPKQKRFPHRQPLRYLDRYRDSHEPTYGIY
;
A
#
# COMPACT_ATOMS: atom_id res chain seq x y z
N MET A 1 10.64 31.04 25.11
CA MET A 1 10.67 31.93 26.29
C MET A 1 11.42 31.22 27.40
N ALA A 2 12.53 31.80 27.82
CA ALA A 2 13.47 31.25 28.79
C ALA A 2 12.96 31.43 30.23
N ALA A 3 13.28 30.48 31.11
CA ALA A 3 13.33 30.73 32.55
C ALA A 3 14.40 29.84 33.21
N PRO A 4 15.11 30.32 34.24
CA PRO A 4 16.50 29.97 34.50
C PRO A 4 16.67 28.97 35.66
N TRP A 5 17.75 28.19 35.58
CA TRP A 5 18.24 27.33 36.66
C TRP A 5 19.01 28.17 37.68
N TRP A 6 18.52 28.23 38.93
CA TRP A 6 19.29 28.72 40.07
C TRP A 6 19.77 27.56 40.93
N ARG A 7 21.09 27.36 40.96
CA ARG A 7 21.78 26.61 42.02
C ARG A 7 21.90 27.51 43.24
N VAL A 8 21.40 27.06 44.38
CA VAL A 8 21.75 27.65 45.69
C VAL A 8 22.59 26.64 46.46
N ALA A 9 23.80 27.05 46.79
CA ALA A 9 24.71 26.37 47.69
C ALA A 9 24.17 26.44 49.13
N LEU A 10 24.23 25.32 49.85
CA LEU A 10 23.97 25.25 51.28
C LEU A 10 25.23 24.76 51.98
N SER A 11 25.84 25.62 52.79
CA SER A 11 26.79 25.22 53.82
C SER A 11 26.41 25.88 55.15
N GLY A 12 26.01 25.05 56.11
CA GLY A 12 26.34 25.24 57.53
C GLY A 12 25.39 26.10 58.36
N SER A 13 24.50 25.45 59.12
CA SER A 13 24.71 25.27 60.57
C SER A 13 23.54 24.49 61.17
N ARG A 14 23.86 23.39 61.86
CA ARG A 14 22.94 22.59 62.69
C ARG A 14 22.64 23.33 63.99
N SER A 15 21.37 23.38 64.39
CA SER A 15 20.93 23.22 65.79
C SER A 15 19.42 23.44 65.92
N TRP A 16 18.63 22.37 65.81
CA TRP A 16 17.53 21.98 66.73
C TRP A 16 16.66 20.89 66.09
N ARG A 17 16.45 19.80 66.83
CA ARG A 17 15.55 18.71 66.46
C ARG A 17 14.11 19.15 66.73
N GLY A 18 13.45 19.65 65.71
CA GLY A 18 11.99 19.60 65.61
C GLY A 18 11.62 18.41 64.74
N PHE A 19 10.88 17.44 65.28
CA PHE A 19 10.20 16.45 64.45
C PHE A 19 9.06 17.18 63.70
N THR A 20 9.38 17.82 62.58
CA THR A 20 8.37 18.26 61.62
C THR A 20 8.07 17.11 60.69
N THR A 21 6.91 16.48 60.89
CA THR A 21 6.24 15.67 59.86
C THR A 21 5.91 16.58 58.68
N SER A 22 6.87 16.76 57.77
CA SER A 22 6.65 17.41 56.49
C SER A 22 5.84 16.45 55.62
N ALA A 23 4.52 16.47 55.77
CA ALA A 23 3.63 15.84 54.81
C ALA A 23 3.82 16.54 53.46
N ALA A 24 4.53 15.90 52.54
CA ALA A 24 4.60 16.33 51.16
C ALA A 24 3.16 16.37 50.62
N ARG A 25 2.60 17.58 50.50
CA ARG A 25 1.30 17.82 49.87
C ARG A 25 1.49 17.47 48.39
N SER A 26 1.30 16.20 48.02
CA SER A 26 1.35 15.75 46.64
C SER A 26 0.34 16.58 45.84
N ARG A 27 0.81 17.44 44.92
CA ARG A 27 -0.06 18.08 43.94
C ARG A 27 -0.66 16.98 43.08
N ARG A 28 -1.96 16.72 43.25
CA ARG A 28 -2.72 15.78 42.42
C ARG A 28 -3.58 16.57 41.45
N THR A 29 -3.59 16.14 40.20
CA THR A 29 -4.45 16.69 39.15
C THR A 29 -5.54 15.67 38.85
N PRO A 30 -6.81 16.06 38.73
CA PRO A 30 -7.88 15.14 38.31
C PRO A 30 -7.60 14.62 36.88
N PRO A 31 -8.08 13.41 36.55
CA PRO A 31 -7.95 12.88 35.19
C PRO A 31 -8.76 13.73 34.21
N LEU A 32 -8.30 13.79 32.95
CA LEU A 32 -8.94 14.59 31.90
C LEU A 32 -10.15 13.88 31.25
N GLY A 33 -10.32 12.60 31.52
CA GLY A 33 -11.41 11.77 31.02
C GLY A 33 -11.64 10.55 31.91
N PRO A 34 -12.53 9.62 31.49
CA PRO A 34 -12.80 8.41 32.25
C PRO A 34 -11.52 7.57 32.40
N MET A 35 -11.35 6.97 33.58
CA MET A 35 -10.23 6.09 33.85
C MET A 35 -10.56 4.65 33.41
N PRO A 36 -9.56 3.87 32.94
CA PRO A 36 -9.76 2.45 32.69
C PRO A 36 -10.32 1.74 33.91
N ASN A 37 -11.25 0.80 33.69
CA ASN A 37 -11.87 -0.03 34.73
C ASN A 37 -12.67 0.73 35.80
N GLN A 38 -12.99 2.01 35.61
CA GLN A 38 -13.83 2.77 36.53
C GLN A 38 -15.26 2.21 36.63
N ASP A 39 -15.73 1.55 35.57
CA ASP A 39 -17.06 0.96 35.47
C ASP A 39 -17.20 -0.36 36.26
N ILE A 40 -16.10 -0.92 36.77
CA ILE A 40 -16.12 -2.19 37.50
C ILE A 40 -16.61 -1.97 38.92
N ASP A 41 -17.76 -2.56 39.28
CA ASP A 41 -18.25 -2.58 40.66
C ASP A 41 -17.38 -3.49 41.54
N VAL A 42 -16.53 -2.86 42.36
CA VAL A 42 -15.61 -3.54 43.30
C VAL A 42 -16.31 -4.06 44.56
N SER A 43 -17.57 -3.69 44.81
CA SER A 43 -18.30 -4.06 46.03
C SER A 43 -18.51 -5.57 46.16
N ASN A 44 -18.64 -6.28 45.04
CA ASN A 44 -18.90 -7.72 44.98
C ASN A 44 -17.90 -8.43 44.05
N LEU A 45 -16.60 -8.26 44.32
CA LEU A 45 -15.53 -8.75 43.44
C LEU A 45 -15.59 -10.27 43.19
N ASP A 46 -16.03 -11.06 44.17
CA ASP A 46 -16.11 -12.53 44.06
C ASP A 46 -17.24 -13.02 43.16
N ARG A 47 -18.28 -12.20 42.95
CA ARG A 47 -19.43 -12.55 42.10
C ARG A 47 -19.24 -12.16 40.63
N LEU A 48 -18.19 -11.41 40.31
CA LEU A 48 -17.94 -10.97 38.93
C LEU A 48 -17.47 -12.13 38.03
N GLU A 49 -17.97 -12.13 36.79
CA GLU A 49 -17.48 -13.04 35.77
C GLU A 49 -16.00 -12.75 35.46
N LYS A 50 -15.14 -13.74 35.73
CA LYS A 50 -13.71 -13.64 35.45
C LYS A 50 -13.41 -14.08 34.01
N TYR A 51 -12.29 -13.61 33.47
CA TYR A 51 -11.87 -13.96 32.10
C TYR A 51 -11.68 -15.47 31.90
N ARG A 52 -11.04 -16.17 32.85
CA ARG A 52 -10.81 -17.63 32.85
C ARG A 52 -9.98 -18.19 31.68
N SER A 53 -9.70 -17.39 30.65
CA SER A 53 -8.77 -17.71 29.57
C SER A 53 -7.97 -16.46 29.16
N PHE A 54 -6.73 -16.69 28.76
CA PHE A 54 -5.86 -15.64 28.23
C PHE A 54 -6.45 -15.02 26.97
N GLU A 55 -7.05 -15.82 26.09
CA GLU A 55 -7.58 -15.34 24.82
C GLU A 55 -8.77 -14.38 25.01
N ARG A 56 -9.65 -14.65 25.98
CA ARG A 56 -10.78 -13.77 26.26
C ARG A 56 -10.32 -12.40 26.77
N TYR A 57 -9.29 -12.39 27.63
CA TYR A 57 -8.64 -11.16 28.06
C TYR A 57 -7.99 -10.44 26.88
N ARG A 58 -7.22 -11.16 26.06
CA ARG A 58 -6.51 -10.61 24.90
C ARG A 58 -7.46 -9.90 23.94
N ARG A 59 -8.59 -10.52 23.57
CA ARG A 59 -9.59 -9.90 22.68
C ARG A 59 -10.11 -8.57 23.22
N ARG A 60 -10.40 -8.51 24.53
CA ARG A 60 -10.87 -7.26 25.17
C ARG A 60 -9.78 -6.19 25.21
N ALA A 61 -8.53 -6.60 25.48
CA ALA A 61 -7.38 -5.70 25.49
C ALA A 61 -7.08 -5.11 24.10
N GLU A 62 -7.17 -5.92 23.04
CA GLU A 62 -7.00 -5.46 21.65
C GLU A 62 -8.09 -4.44 21.27
N GLN A 63 -9.35 -4.67 21.66
CA GLN A 63 -10.44 -3.70 21.47
C GLN A 63 -10.16 -2.37 22.17
N GLU A 64 -9.68 -2.40 23.41
CA GLU A 64 -9.35 -1.17 24.15
C GLU A 64 -8.14 -0.45 23.54
N ALA A 65 -7.14 -1.19 23.06
CA ALA A 65 -5.99 -0.63 22.37
C ALA A 65 -6.37 0.04 21.04
N LEU A 66 -7.50 -0.35 20.43
CA LEU A 66 -8.05 0.27 19.24
C LEU A 66 -8.86 1.54 19.50
N ALA A 67 -9.34 1.75 20.72
CA ALA A 67 -10.17 2.88 21.08
C ALA A 67 -9.36 4.19 21.17
N PRO A 68 -9.98 5.35 20.90
CA PRO A 68 -9.35 6.65 21.13
C PRO A 68 -9.22 6.91 22.64
N HIS A 69 -8.08 7.46 23.06
CA HIS A 69 -7.78 7.79 24.45
C HIS A 69 -7.30 9.24 24.59
N TRP A 70 -7.55 9.85 25.74
CA TRP A 70 -7.14 11.23 26.04
C TRP A 70 -5.68 11.34 26.49
N TRP A 71 -5.05 10.23 26.87
CA TRP A 71 -3.62 10.16 27.19
C TRP A 71 -2.79 9.83 25.94
N ARG A 72 -1.48 10.02 26.03
CA ARG A 72 -0.56 9.72 24.93
C ARG A 72 -0.60 8.25 24.55
N THR A 73 -0.78 7.97 23.27
CA THR A 73 -0.82 6.60 22.75
C THR A 73 0.31 6.34 21.78
N TYR A 74 0.61 5.06 21.55
CA TYR A 74 1.52 4.66 20.47
C TYR A 74 1.02 5.17 19.10
N ARG A 75 -0.29 5.15 18.85
CA ARG A 75 -0.86 5.56 17.56
C ARG A 75 -0.58 7.01 17.21
N GLU A 76 -0.69 7.90 18.20
CA GLU A 76 -0.38 9.33 18.05
C GLU A 76 1.04 9.59 17.53
N HIS A 77 1.99 8.68 17.79
CA HIS A 77 3.39 8.87 17.41
C HIS A 77 3.81 8.09 16.16
N PHE A 78 3.10 7.02 15.81
CA PHE A 78 3.57 6.04 14.82
C PHE A 78 2.56 5.74 13.69
N VAL A 79 1.29 6.13 13.83
CA VAL A 79 0.28 5.93 12.79
C VAL A 79 0.13 7.24 12.02
N GLU A 80 0.19 7.17 10.69
CA GLU A 80 -0.02 8.33 9.82
C GLU A 80 -1.42 8.92 10.06
N GLU A 81 -1.48 10.26 10.18
CA GLU A 81 -2.74 10.98 10.32
C GLU A 81 -3.54 10.82 9.03
N THR A 82 -4.66 10.09 9.11
CA THR A 82 -5.65 10.11 8.03
C THR A 82 -6.42 11.42 8.12
N ASP A 83 -6.46 12.21 7.04
CA ASP A 83 -7.32 13.38 6.95
C ASP A 83 -8.76 12.94 7.30
N PRO A 84 -9.43 13.56 8.29
CA PRO A 84 -10.80 13.22 8.67
C PRO A 84 -11.81 13.47 7.55
N LYS A 85 -11.42 14.09 6.43
CA LYS A 85 -12.26 14.22 5.25
C LYS A 85 -12.46 12.82 4.63
N ASP A 86 -13.69 12.34 4.70
CA ASP A 86 -14.10 11.06 4.09
C ASP A 86 -13.54 10.95 2.67
N LYS A 87 -12.78 9.87 2.41
CA LYS A 87 -12.22 9.60 1.09
C LYS A 87 -13.36 9.54 0.08
N ILE A 88 -13.23 10.29 -1.01
CA ILE A 88 -14.26 10.38 -2.04
C ILE A 88 -14.25 9.08 -2.85
N ASP A 89 -15.43 8.52 -3.11
CA ASP A 89 -15.61 7.40 -4.05
C ASP A 89 -15.85 7.96 -5.46
N ILE A 90 -14.95 7.64 -6.40
CA ILE A 90 -15.02 8.03 -7.81
C ILE A 90 -15.42 6.86 -8.72
N GLY A 91 -15.79 5.71 -8.16
CA GLY A 91 -16.11 4.49 -8.90
C GLY A 91 -17.52 4.40 -9.46
N LEU A 92 -17.78 3.29 -10.15
CA LEU A 92 -19.12 2.91 -10.57
C LEU A 92 -20.04 2.61 -9.37
N PRO A 93 -21.36 2.82 -9.51
CA PRO A 93 -22.30 2.51 -8.44
C PRO A 93 -22.34 1.00 -8.14
N PRO A 94 -22.57 0.61 -6.87
CA PRO A 94 -22.65 -0.79 -6.49
C PRO A 94 -23.84 -1.50 -7.17
N PRO A 95 -23.69 -2.81 -7.48
CA PRO A 95 -24.76 -3.59 -8.06
C PRO A 95 -25.95 -3.71 -7.10
N LYS A 96 -27.18 -3.63 -7.63
CA LYS A 96 -28.41 -3.82 -6.85
C LYS A 96 -28.67 -5.32 -6.65
N VAL A 97 -28.70 -5.76 -5.39
CA VAL A 97 -28.93 -7.18 -5.05
C VAL A 97 -30.17 -7.32 -4.17
N HIS A 98 -31.04 -8.29 -4.48
CA HIS A 98 -32.21 -8.60 -3.67
C HIS A 98 -31.84 -9.52 -2.49
N ARG A 99 -31.42 -8.91 -1.37
CA ARG A 99 -30.83 -9.61 -0.21
C ARG A 99 -31.68 -10.74 0.36
N THR A 100 -33.01 -10.57 0.42
CA THR A 100 -33.92 -11.58 0.95
C THR A 100 -33.89 -12.86 0.12
N GLN A 101 -33.82 -12.74 -1.21
CA GLN A 101 -33.76 -13.90 -2.10
C GLN A 101 -32.40 -14.59 -1.99
N GLN A 102 -31.31 -13.82 -2.05
CA GLN A 102 -29.95 -14.36 -1.92
C GLN A 102 -29.76 -15.14 -0.61
N LEU A 103 -30.28 -14.62 0.51
CA LEU A 103 -30.22 -15.30 1.80
C LEU A 103 -31.02 -16.61 1.81
N ARG A 104 -32.16 -16.65 1.11
CA ARG A 104 -32.98 -17.87 1.00
C ARG A 104 -32.26 -18.95 0.20
N GLU A 105 -31.70 -18.59 -0.95
CA GLU A 105 -30.93 -19.50 -1.82
C GLU A 105 -29.71 -20.07 -1.08
N ARG A 106 -28.94 -19.20 -0.39
CA ARG A 106 -27.78 -19.64 0.42
C ARG A 106 -28.17 -20.58 1.56
N LYS A 107 -29.31 -20.34 2.22
CA LYS A 107 -29.80 -21.24 3.29
C LYS A 107 -30.22 -22.60 2.74
N ASN A 108 -30.92 -22.63 1.61
CA ASN A 108 -31.34 -23.89 0.97
C ASN A 108 -30.12 -24.72 0.56
N PHE A 109 -29.13 -24.10 -0.10
CA PHE A 109 -27.88 -24.77 -0.46
C PHE A 109 -27.15 -25.35 0.76
N LEU A 110 -27.04 -24.59 1.86
CA LEU A 110 -26.42 -25.08 3.08
C LEU A 110 -27.22 -26.22 3.75
N GLN A 111 -28.54 -26.22 3.65
CA GLN A 111 -29.37 -27.31 4.16
C GLN A 111 -29.14 -28.60 3.37
N GLU A 112 -29.11 -28.51 2.04
CA GLU A 112 -28.84 -29.65 1.16
C GLU A 112 -27.43 -30.21 1.40
N LEU A 113 -26.41 -29.36 1.45
CA LEU A 113 -25.03 -29.77 1.71
C LEU A 113 -24.88 -30.47 3.07
N ARG A 114 -25.53 -29.94 4.12
CA ARG A 114 -25.49 -30.53 5.47
C ARG A 114 -26.33 -31.80 5.62
N ALA A 115 -27.31 -32.02 4.76
CA ALA A 115 -28.09 -33.25 4.75
C ALA A 115 -27.29 -34.43 4.17
N SER A 116 -26.23 -34.16 3.40
CA SER A 116 -25.35 -35.19 2.85
C SER A 116 -24.52 -35.87 3.96
N VAL A 117 -24.74 -37.18 4.13
CA VAL A 117 -23.99 -38.01 5.08
C VAL A 117 -22.53 -38.19 4.62
N GLU A 118 -22.28 -38.15 3.31
CA GLU A 118 -20.94 -38.29 2.74
C GLU A 118 -20.06 -37.09 3.08
N GLU A 119 -20.62 -35.88 2.94
CA GLU A 119 -19.92 -34.62 3.28
C GLU A 119 -19.67 -34.52 4.79
N GLU A 120 -20.63 -34.91 5.63
CA GLU A 120 -20.43 -34.98 7.09
C GLU A 120 -19.31 -35.95 7.45
N ARG A 121 -19.30 -37.15 6.84
CA ARG A 121 -18.26 -38.16 7.08
C ARG A 121 -16.89 -37.66 6.61
N ALA A 122 -16.81 -37.05 5.43
CA ALA A 122 -15.57 -36.49 4.90
C ALA A 122 -15.04 -35.35 5.78
N ALA A 123 -15.92 -34.47 6.28
CA ALA A 123 -15.56 -33.42 7.21
C ALA A 123 -15.06 -33.98 8.56
N ARG A 124 -15.74 -34.99 9.12
CA ARG A 124 -15.34 -35.64 10.39
C ARG A 124 -14.01 -36.37 10.28
N LEU A 125 -13.71 -36.96 9.13
CA LEU A 125 -12.44 -37.64 8.86
C LEU A 125 -11.35 -36.68 8.36
N CYS A 126 -11.65 -35.38 8.20
CA CYS A 126 -10.74 -34.36 7.67
C CYS A 126 -10.22 -34.69 6.25
N THR A 127 -11.05 -35.32 5.42
CA THR A 127 -10.73 -35.66 4.02
C THR A 127 -11.48 -34.80 3.00
N ALA A 128 -12.36 -33.90 3.46
CA ALA A 128 -13.07 -32.97 2.58
C ALA A 128 -12.10 -31.98 1.90
N SER A 129 -12.38 -31.62 0.65
CA SER A 129 -11.61 -30.63 -0.11
C SER A 129 -12.55 -29.65 -0.80
N ILE A 130 -12.07 -28.43 -1.03
CA ILE A 130 -12.86 -27.35 -1.64
C ILE A 130 -12.27 -27.02 -3.01
N PRO A 131 -13.09 -26.96 -4.08
CA PRO A 131 -12.60 -26.59 -5.41
C PRO A 131 -12.19 -25.11 -5.44
N LEU A 132 -10.88 -24.85 -5.57
CA LEU A 132 -10.32 -23.50 -5.50
C LEU A 132 -10.78 -22.60 -6.65
N GLU A 133 -10.91 -23.14 -7.86
CA GLU A 133 -11.39 -22.39 -9.04
C GLU A 133 -12.80 -21.84 -8.83
N ALA A 134 -13.71 -22.66 -8.28
CA ALA A 134 -15.07 -22.23 -7.98
C ALA A 134 -15.12 -21.18 -6.86
N VAL A 135 -14.24 -21.31 -5.85
CA VAL A 135 -14.11 -20.31 -4.79
C VAL A 135 -13.61 -18.98 -5.36
N GLN A 136 -12.61 -19.00 -6.25
CA GLN A 136 -12.08 -17.80 -6.89
C GLN A 136 -13.13 -17.11 -7.76
N ALA A 137 -13.89 -17.86 -8.56
CA ALA A 137 -14.95 -17.32 -9.40
C ALA A 137 -16.07 -16.65 -8.58
N GLU A 138 -16.53 -17.26 -7.49
CA GLU A 138 -17.55 -16.65 -6.61
C GLU A 138 -16.98 -15.48 -5.80
N TRP A 139 -15.71 -15.58 -5.36
CA TRP A 139 -15.01 -14.50 -4.67
C TRP A 139 -14.95 -13.25 -5.54
N GLU A 140 -14.54 -13.38 -6.80
CA GLU A 140 -14.40 -12.28 -7.74
C GLU A 140 -15.72 -11.53 -8.00
N ARG A 141 -16.85 -12.23 -7.96
CA ARG A 141 -18.18 -11.63 -8.14
C ARG A 141 -18.73 -10.96 -6.88
N THR A 142 -18.26 -11.33 -5.69
CA THR A 142 -18.88 -10.92 -4.41
C THR A 142 -18.02 -9.97 -3.60
N CYS A 143 -16.99 -10.47 -2.90
CA CYS A 143 -16.14 -9.67 -2.02
C CYS A 143 -14.76 -9.32 -2.63
N GLY A 144 -14.43 -9.89 -3.78
CA GLY A 144 -13.20 -9.64 -4.53
C GLY A 144 -12.94 -8.15 -4.77
N PRO A 145 -13.89 -7.37 -5.28
CA PRO A 145 -13.69 -5.93 -5.53
C PRO A 145 -13.24 -5.16 -4.28
N TYR A 146 -13.84 -5.43 -3.12
CA TYR A 146 -13.44 -4.79 -1.85
C TYR A 146 -12.05 -5.24 -1.36
N HIS A 147 -11.70 -6.51 -1.56
CA HIS A 147 -10.36 -6.99 -1.24
C HIS A 147 -9.30 -6.35 -2.13
N LYS A 148 -9.58 -6.22 -3.44
CA LYS A 148 -8.73 -5.54 -4.42
C LYS A 148 -8.57 -4.06 -4.09
N GLN A 149 -9.65 -3.37 -3.69
CA GLN A 149 -9.60 -1.99 -3.19
C GLN A 149 -8.69 -1.85 -1.96
N ARG A 150 -8.90 -2.70 -0.92
CA ARG A 150 -8.04 -2.66 0.28
C ARG A 150 -6.57 -2.94 -0.04
N LEU A 151 -6.31 -3.81 -1.00
CA LEU A 151 -4.96 -4.12 -1.44
C LEU A 151 -4.33 -2.95 -2.20
N ALA A 152 -5.08 -2.32 -3.13
CA ALA A 152 -4.63 -1.13 -3.83
C ALA A 152 -4.33 0.05 -2.88
N GLU A 153 -5.11 0.20 -1.80
CA GLU A 153 -4.85 1.17 -0.73
C GLU A 153 -3.58 0.82 0.05
N TYR A 154 -3.38 -0.45 0.41
CA TYR A 154 -2.14 -0.91 1.05
C TYR A 154 -0.91 -0.66 0.18
N TYR A 155 -1.02 -0.89 -1.13
CA TYR A 155 0.04 -0.61 -2.07
C TYR A 155 0.19 0.88 -2.38
N GLY A 156 -0.65 1.79 -1.85
CA GLY A 156 -0.54 3.23 -2.07
C GLY A 156 -1.02 3.73 -3.44
N LEU A 157 -1.74 2.91 -4.22
CA LEU A 157 -2.14 3.26 -5.58
C LEU A 157 -3.10 4.45 -5.63
N TYR A 158 -4.11 4.49 -4.76
CA TYR A 158 -5.08 5.60 -4.73
C TYR A 158 -4.46 6.93 -4.29
N ARG A 159 -3.51 6.87 -3.35
CA ARG A 159 -2.76 8.03 -2.88
C ARG A 159 -2.00 8.66 -4.05
N ASP A 160 -1.27 7.83 -4.80
CA ASP A 160 -0.37 8.30 -5.86
C ASP A 160 -1.13 8.66 -7.15
N LEU A 161 -2.10 7.83 -7.58
CA LEU A 161 -2.83 8.03 -8.85
C LEU A 161 -3.96 9.06 -8.76
N PHE A 162 -4.65 9.14 -7.61
CA PHE A 162 -5.90 9.88 -7.47
C PHE A 162 -5.95 10.83 -6.26
N HIS A 163 -4.83 11.07 -5.57
CA HIS A 163 -4.77 11.90 -4.35
C HIS A 163 -5.79 11.47 -3.29
N ASP A 164 -5.74 10.19 -2.92
CA ASP A 164 -6.59 9.53 -1.90
C ASP A 164 -8.06 9.31 -2.28
N ALA A 165 -8.51 9.73 -3.46
CA ALA A 165 -9.81 9.31 -3.97
C ALA A 165 -9.79 7.80 -4.31
N THR A 166 -10.82 7.08 -3.88
CA THR A 166 -10.90 5.63 -4.00
C THR A 166 -11.98 5.22 -4.98
N PHE A 167 -11.90 4.00 -5.50
CA PHE A 167 -13.01 3.38 -6.23
C PHE A 167 -13.00 1.87 -6.01
N VAL A 168 -14.17 1.24 -6.09
CA VAL A 168 -14.29 -0.22 -6.07
C VAL A 168 -14.16 -0.76 -7.50
N PRO A 169 -13.18 -1.64 -7.79
CA PRO A 169 -13.02 -2.23 -9.13
C PRO A 169 -14.09 -3.31 -9.37
N TRP A 170 -15.30 -2.88 -9.73
CA TRP A 170 -16.44 -3.77 -9.98
C TRP A 170 -16.26 -4.66 -11.20
N VAL A 171 -15.50 -4.21 -12.19
CA VAL A 171 -15.26 -4.95 -13.43
C VAL A 171 -13.97 -5.76 -13.27
N PRO A 172 -14.04 -7.10 -13.28
CA PRO A 172 -12.84 -7.94 -13.29
C PRO A 172 -12.01 -7.66 -14.55
N LEU A 173 -10.77 -7.26 -14.33
CA LEU A 173 -9.79 -7.03 -15.38
C LEU A 173 -8.79 -8.19 -15.34
N HIS A 174 -8.83 -9.04 -16.36
CA HIS A 174 -7.90 -10.14 -16.52
C HIS A 174 -6.83 -9.75 -17.53
N VAL A 175 -5.59 -9.68 -17.06
CA VAL A 175 -4.42 -9.35 -17.88
C VAL A 175 -3.45 -10.52 -17.81
N ALA A 176 -2.94 -10.98 -18.94
CA ALA A 176 -1.96 -12.04 -19.01
C ALA A 176 -0.90 -11.73 -20.07
N TYR A 177 0.38 -11.92 -19.74
CA TYR A 177 1.47 -11.82 -20.70
C TYR A 177 1.74 -13.19 -21.32
N ALA A 178 1.92 -13.24 -22.64
CA ALA A 178 2.37 -14.45 -23.33
C ALA A 178 3.88 -14.62 -23.15
N SER A 179 4.30 -15.70 -22.50
CA SER A 179 5.70 -16.06 -22.33
C SER A 179 6.02 -17.25 -23.23
N GLY A 180 6.57 -16.98 -24.41
CA GLY A 180 6.76 -18.00 -25.43
C GLY A 180 5.45 -18.36 -26.15
N GLU A 181 5.29 -19.63 -26.55
CA GLU A 181 4.15 -20.07 -27.37
C GLU A 181 2.98 -20.64 -26.56
N GLU A 182 3.22 -21.18 -25.35
CA GLU A 182 2.18 -21.91 -24.58
C GLU A 182 1.92 -21.34 -23.18
N ASP A 183 2.88 -20.63 -22.57
CA ASP A 183 2.75 -20.17 -21.18
C ASP A 183 2.15 -18.77 -21.10
N LEU A 184 1.22 -18.59 -20.15
CA LEU A 184 0.62 -17.31 -19.80
C LEU A 184 1.03 -16.91 -18.39
N VAL A 185 1.51 -15.68 -18.25
CA VAL A 185 1.87 -15.07 -16.96
C VAL A 185 0.73 -14.11 -16.55
N PRO A 186 -0.20 -14.54 -15.67
CA PRO A 186 -1.30 -13.70 -15.25
C PRO A 186 -0.84 -12.56 -14.33
N VAL A 187 -1.42 -11.39 -14.54
CA VAL A 187 -1.30 -10.22 -13.68
C VAL A 187 -2.50 -10.17 -12.74
N TYR A 188 -2.22 -10.18 -11.45
CA TYR A 188 -3.21 -10.11 -10.38
C TYR A 188 -3.15 -8.72 -9.70
N TYR A 189 -2.73 -8.69 -8.43
CA TYR A 189 -2.79 -7.52 -7.56
C TYR A 189 -1.50 -7.39 -6.74
N GLY A 190 -0.37 -7.23 -7.44
CA GLY A 190 0.95 -7.04 -6.86
C GLY A 190 1.87 -8.27 -6.92
N ASN A 191 1.54 -9.28 -7.73
CA ASN A 191 2.49 -10.35 -8.04
C ASN A 191 3.67 -9.82 -8.85
N GLU A 192 4.80 -10.51 -8.79
CA GLU A 192 6.00 -10.16 -9.55
C GLU A 192 5.86 -10.64 -11.01
N VAL A 193 6.18 -9.76 -11.95
CA VAL A 193 6.31 -10.05 -13.39
C VAL A 193 7.60 -9.40 -13.89
N THR A 194 8.40 -10.15 -14.64
CA THR A 194 9.69 -9.68 -15.13
C THR A 194 9.55 -8.81 -16.37
N PRO A 195 10.48 -7.87 -16.61
CA PRO A 195 10.54 -7.11 -17.86
C PRO A 195 10.62 -8.01 -19.10
N THR A 196 11.31 -9.14 -19.00
CA THR A 196 11.39 -10.16 -20.07
C THR A 196 10.02 -10.74 -20.42
N GLU A 197 9.23 -11.14 -19.44
CA GLU A 197 7.85 -11.63 -19.65
C GLU A 197 6.93 -10.52 -20.19
N ALA A 198 7.15 -9.29 -19.72
CA ALA A 198 6.39 -8.11 -20.13
C ALA A 198 6.97 -7.37 -21.35
N ALA A 199 7.78 -8.03 -22.17
CA ALA A 199 8.41 -7.41 -23.34
C ALA A 199 7.39 -7.04 -24.44
N GLN A 200 6.33 -7.83 -24.59
CA GLN A 200 5.24 -7.60 -25.54
C GLN A 200 3.96 -7.15 -24.82
N ALA A 201 3.04 -6.54 -25.55
CA ALA A 201 1.75 -6.14 -25.00
C ALA A 201 0.96 -7.37 -24.49
N PRO A 202 0.29 -7.27 -23.33
CA PRO A 202 -0.44 -8.40 -22.75
C PRO A 202 -1.79 -8.62 -23.45
N GLU A 203 -2.33 -9.82 -23.26
CA GLU A 203 -3.73 -10.13 -23.53
C GLU A 203 -4.60 -9.57 -22.40
N VAL A 204 -5.60 -8.76 -22.77
CA VAL A 204 -6.49 -8.10 -21.82
C VAL A 204 -7.93 -8.48 -22.10
N THR A 205 -8.61 -9.00 -21.08
CA THR A 205 -10.02 -9.41 -21.16
C THR A 205 -10.80 -8.89 -19.96
N TYR A 206 -12.03 -8.46 -20.22
CA TYR A 206 -12.96 -7.97 -19.20
C TYR A 206 -14.40 -8.13 -19.69
N GLU A 207 -15.34 -8.20 -18.76
CA GLU A 207 -16.77 -8.28 -19.07
C GLU A 207 -17.32 -6.88 -19.42
N ALA A 208 -17.92 -6.76 -20.60
CA ALA A 208 -18.42 -5.48 -21.11
C ALA A 208 -19.70 -5.64 -21.95
N ASP A 209 -20.56 -4.63 -21.91
CA ASP A 209 -21.74 -4.54 -22.77
C ASP A 209 -21.32 -4.25 -24.22
N LYS A 210 -22.05 -4.78 -25.21
CA LYS A 210 -21.68 -4.68 -26.64
C LYS A 210 -21.51 -3.24 -27.15
N ASP A 211 -22.31 -2.31 -26.62
CA ASP A 211 -22.33 -0.91 -27.05
C ASP A 211 -21.56 0.02 -26.09
N SER A 212 -20.79 -0.55 -25.15
CA SER A 212 -20.00 0.21 -24.19
C SER A 212 -18.62 0.56 -24.74
N LEU A 213 -18.09 1.71 -24.32
CA LEU A 213 -16.76 2.18 -24.68
C LEU A 213 -15.86 2.18 -23.46
N TRP A 214 -14.58 1.84 -23.67
CA TRP A 214 -13.61 1.68 -22.59
C TRP A 214 -12.27 2.33 -22.93
N THR A 215 -11.51 2.65 -21.90
CA THR A 215 -10.12 3.11 -22.02
C THR A 215 -9.25 2.30 -21.09
N LEU A 216 -8.15 1.78 -21.63
CA LEU A 216 -7.16 1.02 -20.89
C LEU A 216 -5.87 1.84 -20.79
N LEU A 217 -5.35 1.97 -19.58
CA LEU A 217 -4.15 2.72 -19.27
C LEU A 217 -3.19 1.83 -18.47
N LEU A 218 -1.93 1.74 -18.91
CA LEU A 218 -0.83 1.14 -18.15
C LEU A 218 0.16 2.24 -17.75
N THR A 219 0.37 2.40 -16.44
CA THR A 219 1.28 3.40 -15.87
C THR A 219 2.27 2.77 -14.91
N ASN A 220 3.45 3.38 -14.83
CA ASN A 220 4.48 3.04 -13.85
C ASN A 220 4.61 4.18 -12.84
N LEU A 221 4.28 3.88 -11.59
CA LEU A 221 4.22 4.86 -10.50
C LEU A 221 5.61 5.23 -9.96
N ASP A 222 6.59 4.33 -10.08
CA ASP A 222 7.86 4.44 -9.38
C ASP A 222 9.06 4.63 -10.34
N GLY A 223 8.84 4.50 -11.65
CA GLY A 223 9.92 4.43 -12.64
C GLY A 223 10.41 5.75 -13.21
N HIS A 224 9.85 6.89 -12.81
CA HIS A 224 10.24 8.17 -13.39
C HIS A 224 11.63 8.61 -12.89
N LEU A 225 12.54 8.91 -13.83
CA LEU A 225 13.97 9.08 -13.54
C LEU A 225 14.36 10.49 -13.06
N LEU A 226 13.46 11.48 -13.21
CA LEU A 226 13.75 12.90 -12.96
C LEU A 226 12.83 13.52 -11.91
N GLU A 227 11.52 13.48 -12.17
CA GLU A 227 10.47 13.96 -11.28
C GLU A 227 9.92 12.81 -10.43
N PRO A 228 9.85 12.94 -9.08
CA PRO A 228 9.35 11.88 -8.21
C PRO A 228 7.83 11.73 -8.23
N ASP A 229 7.10 12.81 -8.48
CA ASP A 229 5.62 12.83 -8.48
C ASP A 229 5.02 12.54 -9.87
N ALA A 230 5.87 12.23 -10.85
CA ALA A 230 5.44 11.95 -12.22
C ALA A 230 5.52 10.45 -12.51
N GLU A 231 4.66 10.01 -13.42
CA GLU A 231 4.57 8.61 -13.85
C GLU A 231 5.08 8.51 -15.30
N TYR A 232 5.38 7.28 -15.74
CA TYR A 232 5.49 7.00 -17.17
C TYR A 232 4.26 6.23 -17.67
N VAL A 233 3.69 6.68 -18.78
CA VAL A 233 2.67 5.91 -19.49
C VAL A 233 3.33 4.87 -20.40
N HIS A 234 3.04 3.61 -20.15
CA HIS A 234 3.57 2.50 -20.94
C HIS A 234 2.61 2.11 -22.05
N TRP A 235 1.29 2.24 -21.84
CA TRP A 235 0.29 1.90 -22.84
C TRP A 235 -0.99 2.70 -22.60
N LEU A 236 -1.59 3.24 -23.67
CA LEU A 236 -2.89 3.91 -23.59
C LEU A 236 -3.71 3.55 -24.83
N LEU A 237 -4.80 2.83 -24.60
CA LEU A 237 -5.81 2.51 -25.60
C LEU A 237 -7.11 3.22 -25.25
N THR A 238 -7.68 3.93 -26.21
CA THR A 238 -8.89 4.73 -26.01
C THR A 238 -10.02 4.26 -26.92
N ASN A 239 -11.26 4.58 -26.54
CA ASN A 239 -12.46 4.30 -27.34
C ASN A 239 -12.59 2.81 -27.75
N ILE A 240 -12.24 1.88 -26.85
CA ILE A 240 -12.30 0.43 -27.09
C ILE A 240 -13.78 -0.01 -27.14
N PRO A 241 -14.27 -0.61 -28.24
CA PRO A 241 -15.66 -1.03 -28.36
C PRO A 241 -15.90 -2.39 -27.70
N GLY A 242 -16.64 -2.38 -26.58
CA GLY A 242 -16.93 -3.57 -25.78
C GLY A 242 -15.64 -4.14 -25.18
N ASN A 243 -15.34 -5.41 -25.49
CA ASN A 243 -14.15 -6.13 -25.04
C ASN A 243 -13.06 -6.28 -26.12
N ARG A 244 -13.21 -5.60 -27.27
CA ARG A 244 -12.32 -5.78 -28.44
C ARG A 244 -11.15 -4.81 -28.38
N VAL A 245 -10.18 -5.13 -27.53
CA VAL A 245 -9.00 -4.30 -27.24
C VAL A 245 -8.24 -3.90 -28.53
N ALA A 246 -8.13 -4.82 -29.50
CA ALA A 246 -7.48 -4.58 -30.78
C ALA A 246 -8.20 -3.58 -31.70
N GLU A 247 -9.50 -3.32 -31.50
CA GLU A 247 -10.26 -2.30 -32.24
C GLU A 247 -10.18 -0.91 -31.59
N GLY A 248 -9.57 -0.81 -30.41
CA GLY A 248 -9.33 0.47 -29.74
C GLY A 248 -8.33 1.35 -30.48
N GLN A 249 -8.42 2.66 -30.25
CA GLN A 249 -7.47 3.62 -30.78
C GLN A 249 -6.21 3.63 -29.91
N GLU A 250 -5.07 3.28 -30.48
CA GLU A 250 -3.79 3.31 -29.77
C GLU A 250 -3.25 4.73 -29.68
N THR A 251 -3.55 5.39 -28.56
CA THR A 251 -3.15 6.77 -28.24
C THR A 251 -1.69 6.82 -27.78
N CYS A 252 -1.21 5.78 -27.11
CA CYS A 252 0.19 5.62 -26.74
C CYS A 252 0.61 4.17 -26.94
N PRO A 253 1.62 3.89 -27.81
CA PRO A 253 2.02 2.52 -28.11
C PRO A 253 2.68 1.85 -26.92
N TYR A 254 2.51 0.53 -26.82
CA TYR A 254 3.10 -0.26 -25.75
C TYR A 254 4.61 -0.05 -25.67
N LEU A 255 5.11 0.16 -24.45
CA LEU A 255 6.53 0.20 -24.13
C LEU A 255 6.78 -0.76 -22.97
N ALA A 256 7.71 -1.70 -23.16
CA ALA A 256 8.09 -2.67 -22.15
C ALA A 256 8.52 -1.97 -20.84
N PRO A 257 8.29 -2.58 -19.67
CA PRO A 257 8.84 -2.11 -18.41
C PRO A 257 10.37 -1.94 -18.46
N PHE A 258 10.90 -0.85 -17.92
CA PHE A 258 12.34 -0.59 -17.81
C PHE A 258 12.76 -0.13 -16.40
N PRO A 259 12.47 -0.91 -15.34
CA PRO A 259 12.93 -0.55 -13.99
C PRO A 259 14.46 -0.47 -13.93
N ALA A 260 15.00 0.66 -13.47
CA ALA A 260 16.45 0.89 -13.46
C ALA A 260 17.18 -0.05 -12.48
N GLN A 261 18.43 -0.40 -12.78
CA GLN A 261 19.19 -1.29 -11.91
C GLN A 261 19.38 -0.67 -10.52
N GLY A 262 19.08 -1.42 -9.47
CA GLY A 262 19.22 -0.97 -8.08
C GLY A 262 18.16 0.03 -7.58
N SER A 263 17.13 0.32 -8.39
CA SER A 263 15.99 1.17 -7.99
C SER A 263 14.95 0.45 -7.12
N GLY A 264 14.92 -0.88 -7.14
CA GLY A 264 14.03 -1.72 -6.34
C GLY A 264 12.88 -2.31 -7.16
N PHE A 265 11.72 -2.48 -6.51
CA PHE A 265 10.51 -2.96 -7.16
C PHE A 265 9.62 -1.79 -7.56
N HIS A 266 9.21 -1.77 -8.82
CA HIS A 266 8.31 -0.75 -9.36
C HIS A 266 6.89 -1.30 -9.50
N ARG A 267 5.89 -0.48 -9.18
CA ARG A 267 4.47 -0.83 -9.32
C ARG A 267 3.95 -0.37 -10.68
N PHE A 268 3.44 -1.33 -11.47
CA PHE A 268 2.79 -1.08 -12.75
C PHE A 268 1.29 -1.31 -12.60
N ALA A 269 0.48 -0.30 -12.90
CA ALA A 269 -0.97 -0.35 -12.75
C ALA A 269 -1.68 -0.30 -14.11
N PHE A 270 -2.52 -1.30 -14.35
CA PHE A 270 -3.56 -1.30 -15.37
C PHE A 270 -4.84 -0.71 -14.81
N LEU A 271 -5.29 0.38 -15.43
CA LEU A 271 -6.54 1.05 -15.11
C LEU A 271 -7.50 0.89 -16.28
N LEU A 272 -8.71 0.42 -15.97
CA LEU A 272 -9.81 0.33 -16.93
C LEU A 272 -10.86 1.38 -16.58
N PHE A 273 -11.10 2.31 -17.50
CA PHE A 273 -12.14 3.32 -17.39
C PHE A 273 -13.32 2.96 -18.31
N LYS A 274 -14.54 3.06 -17.77
CA LYS A 274 -15.77 3.01 -18.55
C LYS A 274 -16.07 4.40 -19.09
N GLN A 275 -16.33 4.50 -20.39
CA GLN A 275 -16.71 5.75 -21.04
C GLN A 275 -18.23 5.79 -21.27
N ASP A 276 -18.85 6.93 -20.98
CA ASP A 276 -20.28 7.13 -21.24
C ASP A 276 -20.54 7.53 -22.71
N LYS A 277 -19.55 8.16 -23.35
CA LYS A 277 -19.60 8.66 -24.72
C LYS A 277 -18.20 8.56 -25.35
N PRO A 278 -18.08 8.55 -26.69
CA PRO A 278 -16.79 8.70 -27.35
C PRO A 278 -16.10 9.99 -26.89
N VAL A 279 -14.84 9.89 -26.48
CA VAL A 279 -14.02 11.02 -26.01
C VAL A 279 -12.91 11.29 -27.02
N ASP A 280 -12.63 12.57 -27.26
CA ASP A 280 -11.50 12.99 -28.09
C ASP A 280 -10.22 13.07 -27.24
N PHE A 281 -9.23 12.25 -27.60
CA PHE A 281 -7.92 12.17 -26.94
C PHE A 281 -6.81 12.81 -27.77
N SER A 282 -7.12 13.66 -28.75
CA SER A 282 -6.14 14.27 -29.65
C SER A 282 -4.96 14.94 -28.93
N GLU A 283 -5.21 15.58 -27.78
CA GLU A 283 -4.18 16.24 -26.96
C GLU A 283 -3.28 15.26 -26.20
N ASP A 284 -3.78 14.05 -25.91
CA ASP A 284 -3.09 13.02 -25.15
C ASP A 284 -2.38 12.00 -26.07
N THR A 285 -2.58 12.12 -27.40
CA THR A 285 -1.99 11.28 -28.44
C THR A 285 -0.49 11.50 -28.54
N ARG A 286 0.24 10.38 -28.60
CA ARG A 286 1.70 10.33 -28.73
C ARG A 286 2.08 9.76 -30.10
N PRO A 287 3.28 10.07 -30.60
CA PRO A 287 3.76 9.49 -31.85
C PRO A 287 3.90 7.96 -31.72
N SER A 288 3.78 7.24 -32.84
CA SER A 288 4.05 5.80 -32.89
C SER A 288 5.24 5.54 -33.83
N PRO A 289 6.39 5.05 -33.33
CA PRO A 289 6.71 4.74 -31.93
C PRO A 289 7.05 5.98 -31.08
N CYS A 290 6.84 5.90 -29.75
CA CYS A 290 7.21 6.95 -28.79
C CYS A 290 8.30 6.45 -27.83
N TYR A 291 9.56 6.79 -28.10
CA TYR A 291 10.71 6.48 -27.23
C TYR A 291 11.24 7.69 -26.43
N GLN A 292 10.64 8.87 -26.61
CA GLN A 292 11.02 10.05 -25.86
C GLN A 292 10.38 10.03 -24.45
N LEU A 293 11.21 9.93 -23.43
CA LEU A 293 10.75 9.87 -22.04
C LEU A 293 9.93 11.10 -21.61
N ALA A 294 10.29 12.30 -22.07
CA ALA A 294 9.54 13.52 -21.75
C ALA A 294 8.09 13.50 -22.29
N GLN A 295 7.84 12.80 -23.41
CA GLN A 295 6.49 12.61 -23.94
C GLN A 295 5.75 11.49 -23.19
N ARG A 296 6.49 10.50 -22.67
CA ARG A 296 5.97 9.41 -21.84
C ARG A 296 5.65 9.87 -20.42
N THR A 297 6.19 11.00 -19.96
CA THR A 297 5.83 11.62 -18.68
C THR A 297 4.32 11.86 -18.63
N PHE A 298 3.70 11.38 -17.58
CA PHE A 298 2.26 11.35 -17.42
C PHE A 298 1.87 11.54 -15.95
N ARG A 299 0.65 12.02 -15.71
CA ARG A 299 0.07 12.12 -14.37
C ARG A 299 -1.38 11.68 -14.44
N THR A 300 -1.69 10.52 -13.86
CA THR A 300 -3.03 9.92 -13.98
C THR A 300 -4.12 10.82 -13.45
N PHE A 301 -3.87 11.51 -12.33
CA PHE A 301 -4.82 12.45 -11.74
C PHE A 301 -5.23 13.58 -12.69
N ALA A 302 -4.27 14.19 -13.38
CA ALA A 302 -4.55 15.30 -14.30
C ALA A 302 -5.35 14.85 -15.52
N PHE A 303 -5.00 13.67 -16.06
CA PHE A 303 -5.72 13.03 -17.14
C PHE A 303 -7.16 12.70 -16.76
N TYR A 304 -7.37 12.03 -15.63
CA TYR A 304 -8.71 11.68 -15.17
C TYR A 304 -9.54 12.93 -14.89
N LYS A 305 -8.99 13.94 -14.22
CA LYS A 305 -9.70 15.18 -13.90
C LYS A 305 -10.21 15.93 -15.14
N LYS A 306 -9.48 15.87 -16.25
CA LYS A 306 -9.90 16.48 -17.53
C LYS A 306 -11.11 15.75 -18.14
N HIS A 307 -11.18 14.43 -17.95
CA HIS A 307 -12.14 13.56 -18.64
C HIS A 307 -13.19 12.93 -17.72
N GLN A 308 -13.22 13.28 -16.42
CA GLN A 308 -14.07 12.68 -15.39
C GLN A 308 -15.58 12.78 -15.67
N GLU A 309 -16.01 13.73 -16.49
CA GLU A 309 -17.44 13.88 -16.84
C GLU A 309 -17.90 12.80 -17.84
N ALA A 310 -16.97 12.20 -18.58
CA ALA A 310 -17.26 11.20 -19.60
C ALA A 310 -16.62 9.83 -19.31
N MET A 311 -15.76 9.73 -18.30
CA MET A 311 -15.05 8.52 -17.92
C MET A 311 -15.14 8.24 -16.42
N THR A 312 -15.34 6.97 -16.05
CA THR A 312 -15.36 6.51 -14.66
C THR A 312 -14.46 5.29 -14.48
N PRO A 313 -13.58 5.24 -13.45
CA PRO A 313 -12.76 4.07 -13.17
C PRO A 313 -13.63 2.86 -12.78
N ALA A 314 -13.34 1.71 -13.38
CA ALA A 314 -14.19 0.53 -13.30
C ALA A 314 -13.41 -0.75 -12.97
N GLY A 315 -12.18 -0.88 -13.48
CA GLY A 315 -11.32 -2.04 -13.26
C GLY A 315 -9.90 -1.62 -12.89
N LEU A 316 -9.22 -2.50 -12.17
CA LEU A 316 -7.85 -2.31 -11.70
C LEU A 316 -7.14 -3.67 -11.70
N ALA A 317 -5.92 -3.71 -12.20
CA ALA A 317 -4.97 -4.81 -12.00
C ALA A 317 -3.57 -4.20 -11.90
N PHE A 318 -2.65 -4.82 -11.16
CA PHE A 318 -1.29 -4.29 -11.05
C PHE A 318 -0.29 -5.38 -10.71
N PHE A 319 0.96 -5.16 -11.08
CA PHE A 319 2.07 -6.06 -10.79
C PHE A 319 3.30 -5.30 -10.30
N GLN A 320 4.24 -6.04 -9.73
CA GLN A 320 5.55 -5.54 -9.35
C GLN A 320 6.59 -5.99 -10.36
N CYS A 321 7.51 -5.11 -10.71
CA CYS A 321 8.56 -5.39 -11.68
C CYS A 321 9.91 -4.99 -11.10
N ARG A 322 10.93 -5.81 -11.33
CA ARG A 322 12.33 -5.54 -10.97
C ARG A 322 13.21 -5.56 -12.20
N TRP A 323 14.40 -4.96 -12.09
CA TRP A 323 15.39 -5.01 -13.15
C TRP A 323 15.78 -6.46 -13.53
N ASP A 324 15.94 -6.69 -14.84
CA ASP A 324 16.56 -7.88 -15.42
C ASP A 324 17.42 -7.47 -16.64
N ASP A 325 18.11 -8.43 -17.26
CA ASP A 325 19.03 -8.17 -18.37
C ASP A 325 18.34 -7.58 -19.63
N SER A 326 17.02 -7.77 -19.80
CA SER A 326 16.28 -7.24 -20.94
C SER A 326 16.10 -5.72 -20.88
N VAL A 327 16.19 -5.14 -19.69
CA VAL A 327 16.09 -3.69 -19.47
C VAL A 327 17.26 -2.95 -20.11
N THR A 328 18.46 -3.52 -20.06
CA THR A 328 19.66 -2.97 -20.71
C THR A 328 19.45 -2.82 -22.23
N HIS A 329 18.80 -3.81 -22.85
CA HIS A 329 18.42 -3.72 -24.27
C HIS A 329 17.45 -2.55 -24.52
N THR A 330 16.45 -2.38 -23.66
CA THR A 330 15.48 -1.27 -23.76
C THR A 330 16.15 0.10 -23.68
N PHE A 331 17.07 0.31 -22.74
CA PHE A 331 17.79 1.59 -22.62
C PHE A 331 18.67 1.89 -23.84
N HIS A 332 19.43 0.91 -24.32
CA HIS A 332 20.40 1.13 -25.39
C HIS A 332 19.78 1.15 -26.80
N HIS A 333 18.79 0.29 -27.07
CA HIS A 333 18.24 0.13 -28.43
C HIS A 333 16.92 0.86 -28.64
N LEU A 334 16.03 0.90 -27.65
CA LEU A 334 14.74 1.57 -27.79
C LEU A 334 14.84 3.06 -27.39
N LEU A 335 15.43 3.34 -26.23
CA LEU A 335 15.52 4.70 -25.67
C LEU A 335 16.77 5.48 -26.12
N ASP A 336 17.73 4.82 -26.79
CA ASP A 336 19.02 5.38 -27.24
C ASP A 336 19.73 6.19 -26.14
N MET A 337 19.82 5.61 -24.94
CA MET A 337 20.43 6.24 -23.78
C MET A 337 21.29 5.28 -22.96
N ARG A 338 22.08 5.86 -22.05
CA ARG A 338 22.86 5.09 -21.09
C ARG A 338 21.96 4.61 -19.97
N GLU A 339 22.14 3.35 -19.57
CA GLU A 339 21.43 2.75 -18.45
C GLU A 339 21.86 3.41 -17.12
N PRO A 340 20.92 3.97 -16.36
CA PRO A 340 21.20 4.47 -15.02
C PRO A 340 21.25 3.32 -14.01
N VAL A 341 22.26 3.33 -13.14
CA VAL A 341 22.44 2.35 -12.06
C VAL A 341 22.40 3.08 -10.72
N PHE A 342 21.54 2.61 -9.83
CA PHE A 342 21.33 3.17 -8.49
C PHE A 342 21.89 2.22 -7.43
N GLU A 343 22.26 2.79 -6.28
CA GLU A 343 22.71 2.03 -5.11
C GLU A 343 22.04 2.57 -3.84
N PHE A 344 21.63 1.65 -2.96
CA PHE A 344 21.09 2.01 -1.66
C PHE A 344 22.20 2.38 -0.68
N VAL A 345 22.48 3.68 -0.54
CA VAL A 345 23.45 4.20 0.43
C VAL A 345 22.79 4.46 1.77
N ARG A 346 23.27 3.80 2.82
CA ARG A 346 22.79 4.02 4.20
C ARG A 346 23.33 5.34 4.76
N PRO A 347 22.59 6.00 5.67
CA PRO A 347 23.13 7.14 6.40
C PRO A 347 24.45 6.79 7.10
N PRO A 348 25.43 7.70 7.12
CA PRO A 348 26.70 7.45 7.77
C PRO A 348 26.49 7.19 9.26
N PRO A 349 27.30 6.32 9.88
CA PRO A 349 27.18 6.02 11.29
C PRO A 349 27.37 7.29 12.13
N TYR A 350 26.52 7.47 13.13
CA TYR A 350 26.66 8.60 14.04
C TYR A 350 27.89 8.42 14.93
N HIS A 351 28.74 9.44 14.96
CA HIS A 351 29.84 9.57 15.90
C HIS A 351 29.69 10.88 16.69
N PRO A 352 29.72 10.84 18.04
CA PRO A 352 29.70 12.06 18.83
C PRO A 352 30.97 12.89 18.55
N LYS A 353 30.95 14.19 18.87
CA LYS A 353 32.14 15.03 18.67
C LYS A 353 33.37 14.44 19.38
N GLN A 354 34.48 14.31 18.65
CA GLN A 354 35.72 13.77 19.19
C GLN A 354 36.22 14.62 20.36
N LYS A 355 36.59 13.96 21.47
CA LYS A 355 37.16 14.60 22.66
C LYS A 355 38.66 14.37 22.67
N ARG A 356 39.42 15.42 22.97
CA ARG A 356 40.88 15.35 23.13
C ARG A 356 41.32 14.31 24.17
N PHE A 357 40.57 14.20 25.27
CA PHE A 357 40.80 13.23 26.34
C PHE A 357 39.57 12.33 26.49
N PRO A 358 39.50 11.20 25.75
CA PRO A 358 38.36 10.30 25.77
C PRO A 358 38.41 9.39 27.01
N HIS A 359 38.19 9.99 28.19
CA HIS A 359 38.24 9.31 29.48
C HIS A 359 37.35 8.04 29.50
N ARG A 360 37.91 6.91 29.94
CA ARG A 360 37.27 5.59 29.99
C ARG A 360 36.81 5.01 28.63
N GLN A 361 37.26 5.57 27.52
CA GLN A 361 37.01 4.96 26.21
C GLN A 361 38.09 3.92 25.89
N PRO A 362 37.75 2.86 25.13
CA PRO A 362 38.73 1.89 24.67
C PRO A 362 39.67 2.50 23.61
N LEU A 363 40.82 1.86 23.36
CA LEU A 363 41.82 2.34 22.38
C LEU A 363 41.22 2.52 20.97
N ARG A 364 40.32 1.60 20.56
CA ARG A 364 39.58 1.66 19.29
C ARG A 364 38.66 2.89 19.12
N TYR A 365 38.58 3.75 20.13
CA TYR A 365 37.92 5.05 20.02
C TYR A 365 38.56 5.92 18.93
N LEU A 366 39.89 5.89 18.81
CA LEU A 366 40.61 6.69 17.82
C LEU A 366 40.30 6.24 16.39
N ASP A 367 40.04 4.95 16.19
CA ASP A 367 39.72 4.38 14.87
C ASP A 367 38.37 4.90 14.33
N ARG A 368 37.43 5.31 15.21
CA ARG A 368 36.13 5.88 14.79
C ARG A 368 36.26 7.20 14.03
N TYR A 369 37.39 7.88 14.16
CA TYR A 369 37.67 9.18 13.52
C TYR A 369 38.90 9.09 12.62
N ARG A 370 39.34 7.88 12.27
CA ARG A 370 40.45 7.66 11.34
C ARG A 370 39.87 7.33 9.98
N ASP A 371 40.19 8.14 8.97
CA ASP A 371 39.67 7.96 7.61
C ASP A 371 40.40 6.83 6.85
N SER A 372 41.72 6.71 7.02
CA SER A 372 42.55 5.69 6.35
C SER A 372 43.02 4.60 7.32
N HIS A 373 43.14 3.37 6.83
CA HIS A 373 43.79 2.27 7.55
C HIS A 373 45.31 2.23 7.35
N GLU A 374 45.86 3.04 6.45
CA GLU A 374 47.30 3.06 6.13
C GLU A 374 48.10 3.92 7.12
N PRO A 375 49.38 3.58 7.37
CA PRO A 375 50.24 4.38 8.24
C PRO A 375 50.58 5.72 7.60
N THR A 376 50.57 6.79 8.39
CA THR A 376 50.90 8.15 7.95
C THR A 376 52.24 8.60 8.53
N TYR A 377 53.14 9.10 7.67
CA TYR A 377 54.49 9.55 8.07
C TYR A 377 54.66 11.09 8.02
N GLY A 378 53.65 11.86 7.65
CA GLY A 378 53.73 13.33 7.70
C GLY A 378 54.92 13.90 6.89
N ILE A 379 55.84 14.59 7.57
CA ILE A 379 57.02 15.26 6.97
C ILE A 379 58.31 14.42 7.01
N TYR A 380 58.25 13.18 7.50
CA TYR A 380 59.42 12.32 7.69
C TYR A 380 60.00 11.76 6.40
#